data_AF-A0A7R8ZDS5-F1
#
_entry.id   AF-A0A7R8ZDS5-F1
#
_cell.length_a   1.000
_cell.length_b   1.000
_cell.length_c   1.000
_cell.angle_alpha   90.00
_cell.angle_beta   90.00
_cell.angle_gamma   90.00
#
_symmetry.space_group_name_H-M   'P 1'
#
loop_
_entity.id
_entity.type
_entity.pdbx_description
1 polymer ?
#
loop_
_entity_poly.entity_id
_entity_poly.type
_entity_poly.pdbx_seq_one_letter_code
_entity_poly.pdbx_strand_id
1 'polypeptide(L)'
;TFQIALVDFMKLLDITPDGYIGHSVGELGCAYMDGCFTAEETLLATYYRGLASNETELIPGYMAAIGLGYKDVKDLCPPEIDVA
;
A
#
# COMPACT_ATOMS: atom_id res chain seq x y z
N THR A 1 10.70 -3.45 0.68
CA THR A 1 12.16 -3.25 0.84
C THR A 1 12.55 -1.78 0.72
N PHE A 2 12.26 -1.10 -0.40
CA PHE A 2 12.65 0.32 -0.60
C PHE A 2 12.08 1.28 0.45
N GLN A 3 10.80 1.14 0.83
CA GLN A 3 10.18 1.99 1.86
C GLN A 3 10.83 1.85 3.25
N ILE A 4 11.24 0.62 3.62
CA ILE A 4 11.99 0.36 4.87
C ILE A 4 13.31 1.14 4.84
N ALA A 5 14.06 1.04 3.73
CA ALA A 5 15.32 1.76 3.58
C ALA A 5 15.16 3.28 3.63
N LEU A 6 14.07 3.82 3.07
CA LEU A 6 13.76 5.25 3.19
C LEU A 6 13.46 5.65 4.64
N VAL A 7 12.71 4.84 5.38
CA VAL A 7 12.45 5.07 6.81
C VAL A 7 13.76 5.06 7.60
N ASP A 8 14.64 4.09 7.35
CA ASP A 8 15.96 4.02 7.99
C ASP A 8 16.82 5.24 7.66
N PHE A 9 16.78 5.69 6.40
CA PHE A 9 17.48 6.90 5.98
C PHE A 9 16.94 8.16 6.68
N MET A 10 15.62 8.29 6.83
CA MET A 10 15.03 9.41 7.59
C MET A 10 15.46 9.36 9.06
N LYS A 11 15.43 8.18 9.69
CA LYS A 11 15.90 7.98 11.07
C LYS A 11 17.37 8.34 11.24
N LEU A 12 18.21 7.98 10.27
CA LEU A 12 19.64 8.33 10.25
C LEU A 12 19.88 9.85 10.21
N LEU A 13 18.95 10.60 9.62
CA LEU A 13 18.97 12.06 9.55
C LEU A 13 18.29 12.72 10.77
N ASP A 14 17.93 11.96 11.80
CA ASP A 14 17.14 12.42 12.95
C ASP A 14 15.79 13.07 12.56
N ILE A 15 15.22 12.67 11.41
CA ILE A 15 13.91 13.14 10.95
C ILE A 15 12.82 12.25 11.55
N THR A 16 12.05 12.82 12.47
CA THR A 16 10.84 12.19 13.03
C THR A 16 9.61 12.93 12.52
N PRO A 17 8.74 12.29 11.70
CA PRO A 17 7.50 12.91 11.25
C PRO A 17 6.52 13.09 12.42
N ASP A 18 5.76 14.18 12.42
CA ASP A 18 4.63 14.36 13.34
C ASP A 18 3.46 13.42 13.03
N GLY A 19 3.42 12.88 11.80
CA GLY A 19 2.44 11.90 11.35
C GLY A 19 2.81 11.29 10.00
N TYR A 20 2.21 10.15 9.68
CA TYR A 20 2.42 9.40 8.45
C TYR A 20 1.11 8.76 7.98
N ILE A 21 0.93 8.64 6.66
CA ILE A 21 -0.26 8.05 6.03
C ILE A 21 0.22 7.08 4.95
N GLY A 22 -0.26 5.84 5.02
CA GLY A 22 0.00 4.83 4.02
C GLY A 22 -1.11 4.80 2.97
N HIS A 23 -0.75 4.45 1.74
CA HIS A 23 -1.72 4.17 0.69
C HIS A 23 -1.49 2.76 0.16
N SER A 24 -2.48 1.88 0.28
CA SER A 24 -2.39 0.47 -0.13
C SER A 24 -1.14 -0.19 0.47
N VAL A 25 -0.22 -0.71 -0.34
CA VAL A 25 1.03 -1.33 0.13
C VAL A 25 1.90 -0.38 0.98
N GLY A 26 1.75 0.94 0.81
CA GLY A 26 2.47 1.94 1.60
C GLY A 26 2.14 1.94 3.10
N GLU A 27 1.02 1.35 3.50
CA GLU A 27 0.68 1.16 4.93
C GLU A 27 1.69 0.27 5.65
N LEU A 28 2.34 -0.68 4.95
CA LEU A 28 3.39 -1.52 5.54
C LEU A 28 4.64 -0.69 5.86
N GLY A 29 4.99 0.29 5.02
CA GLY A 29 6.05 1.26 5.31
C GLY A 29 5.73 2.13 6.53
N CYS A 30 4.46 2.51 6.69
CA CYS A 30 3.99 3.25 7.87
C CYS A 30 4.05 2.39 9.14
N ALA A 31 3.62 1.14 9.08
CA ALA A 31 3.73 0.21 10.21
C ALA A 31 5.19 0.02 10.68
N TYR A 32 6.14 0.04 9.74
CA TYR A 32 7.56 0.03 10.06
C TYR A 32 8.07 1.36 10.66
N MET A 33 7.62 2.51 10.12
CA MET A 33 7.95 3.83 10.67
C MET A 33 7.43 3.98 12.11
N ASP A 34 6.22 3.51 12.39
CA ASP A 34 5.60 3.51 13.72
C ASP A 34 6.24 2.52 14.70
N GLY A 35 7.00 1.54 14.19
CA GLY A 35 7.58 0.48 14.99
C GLY A 35 6.60 -0.61 15.42
N CYS A 36 5.34 -0.57 14.96
CA CYS A 36 4.40 -1.68 15.11
C CYS A 36 4.91 -2.95 14.44
N PHE A 37 5.62 -2.81 13.31
CA PHE A 37 6.26 -3.93 12.62
C PHE A 37 7.78 -3.78 12.67
N THR A 38 8.47 -4.90 12.87
CA THR A 38 9.90 -5.03 12.58
C THR A 38 10.16 -5.01 11.07
N ALA A 39 11.43 -4.85 10.66
CA ALA A 39 11.80 -4.94 9.26
C ALA A 39 11.46 -6.32 8.67
N GLU A 40 11.68 -7.39 9.43
CA GLU A 40 11.35 -8.76 9.02
C GLU A 40 9.85 -8.95 8.83
N GLU A 41 9.02 -8.55 9.80
CA GLU A 41 7.56 -8.63 9.68
C GLU A 41 7.04 -7.82 8.49
N THR A 42 7.58 -6.63 8.27
CA THR A 42 7.23 -5.79 7.10
C THR A 42 7.56 -6.48 5.79
N LEU A 43 8.73 -7.14 5.70
CA LEU A 43 9.14 -7.89 4.52
C LEU A 43 8.27 -9.13 4.30
N LEU A 44 8.03 -9.91 5.34
CA LEU A 44 7.20 -11.10 5.26
C LEU A 44 5.75 -10.75 4.91
N ALA A 45 5.18 -9.72 5.52
CA ALA A 45 3.83 -9.26 5.19
C ALA A 45 3.72 -8.80 3.73
N THR A 46 4.71 -8.04 3.24
CA THR A 46 4.75 -7.63 1.83
C THR A 46 4.87 -8.83 0.90
N TYR A 47 5.77 -9.77 1.22
CA TYR A 47 6.03 -10.96 0.43
C TYR A 47 4.79 -11.86 0.36
N TYR A 48 4.21 -12.25 1.49
CA TYR A 48 3.06 -13.14 1.52
C TYR A 48 1.81 -12.48 0.95
N ARG A 49 1.62 -11.17 1.09
CA ARG A 49 0.54 -10.45 0.39
C ARG A 49 0.66 -10.60 -1.12
N GLY A 50 1.87 -10.39 -1.67
CA GLY A 50 2.12 -10.55 -3.11
C GLY A 50 2.03 -12.02 -3.57
N LEU A 51 2.56 -12.94 -2.76
CA LEU A 51 2.51 -14.37 -3.03
C LEU A 51 1.06 -14.87 -3.10
N ALA A 52 0.23 -14.51 -2.11
CA ALA A 52 -1.18 -14.87 -2.09
C ALA A 52 -1.91 -14.36 -3.35
N SER A 53 -1.64 -13.13 -3.79
CA SER A 53 -2.21 -12.61 -5.05
C SER A 53 -1.73 -13.36 -6.29
N ASN A 54 -0.48 -13.83 -6.32
CA ASN A 54 0.09 -14.53 -7.46
C ASN A 54 -0.29 -16.01 -7.54
N GLU A 55 -0.45 -16.69 -6.39
CA GLU A 55 -0.77 -18.12 -6.32
C GLU A 55 -2.27 -18.40 -6.36
N THR A 56 -3.10 -17.38 -6.12
CA THR A 56 -4.55 -17.51 -6.23
C THR A 56 -4.97 -17.39 -7.69
N GLU A 57 -5.79 -18.32 -8.18
CA GLU A 57 -6.44 -18.18 -9.48
C GLU A 57 -7.49 -17.07 -9.40
N LEU A 58 -7.19 -15.94 -10.01
CA LEU A 58 -8.04 -14.75 -10.05
C LEU A 58 -8.47 -14.47 -11.49
N ILE A 59 -9.65 -13.87 -11.66
CA ILE A 59 -10.03 -13.30 -12.94
C ILE A 59 -9.05 -12.16 -13.30
N PRO A 60 -8.61 -12.04 -14.57
CA PRO A 60 -7.76 -10.94 -14.98
C PRO A 60 -8.43 -9.59 -14.71
N GLY A 61 -7.76 -8.75 -13.90
CA GLY A 61 -8.23 -7.43 -13.52
C GLY A 61 -7.19 -6.35 -13.79
N TYR A 62 -7.66 -5.10 -13.92
CA TYR A 62 -6.81 -3.92 -14.10
C TYR A 62 -7.29 -2.80 -13.19
N MET A 63 -6.39 -1.87 -12.90
CA MET A 63 -6.70 -0.64 -12.17
C MET A 63 -6.32 0.57 -13.02
N ALA A 64 -7.11 1.64 -12.94
CA ALA A 64 -6.82 2.91 -13.59
C ALA A 64 -7.11 4.06 -12.64
N ALA A 65 -6.17 5.00 -12.54
CA ALA A 65 -6.43 6.28 -11.88
C ALA A 65 -7.16 7.21 -12.87
N ILE A 66 -8.28 7.78 -12.43
CA ILE A 66 -9.07 8.72 -13.22
C ILE A 66 -9.22 10.05 -12.46
N GLY A 67 -9.41 11.14 -13.18
CA GLY A 67 -9.51 12.49 -12.61
C GLY A 67 -10.89 12.85 -12.06
N LEU A 68 -11.67 11.88 -11.56
CA LEU A 68 -13.01 12.07 -11.04
C LEU A 68 -13.10 11.65 -9.57
N GLY A 69 -13.89 12.37 -8.78
CA GLY A 69 -14.13 12.02 -7.39
C GLY A 69 -15.09 10.84 -7.26
N TYR A 70 -15.04 10.13 -6.11
CA TYR A 70 -15.87 8.94 -5.84
C TYR A 70 -17.35 9.13 -6.20
N LYS A 71 -17.95 10.25 -5.79
CA LYS A 71 -19.38 10.54 -5.99
C LYS A 71 -19.74 10.69 -7.48
N ASP A 72 -18.80 11.13 -8.30
CA ASP A 72 -19.02 11.38 -9.72
C ASP A 72 -18.82 10.10 -10.54
N VAL A 73 -17.97 9.18 -10.08
CA VAL A 73 -17.66 7.94 -10.81
C VAL A 73 -18.57 6.76 -10.44
N LYS A 74 -19.03 6.66 -9.18
CA LYS A 74 -19.71 5.45 -8.68
C LYS A 74 -20.94 5.03 -9.50
N ASP A 75 -21.68 5.99 -10.06
CA ASP A 75 -22.91 5.75 -10.83
C ASP A 75 -22.64 5.68 -12.34
N LEU A 76 -21.39 5.96 -12.77
CA LEU A 76 -20.92 5.84 -14.15
C LEU A 76 -20.27 4.48 -14.42
N CYS A 77 -19.70 3.84 -13.39
CA CYS A 77 -19.09 2.54 -13.54
C CYS A 77 -20.13 1.48 -13.93
N PRO A 78 -19.83 0.62 -14.93
CA PRO A 78 -20.64 -0.57 -15.16
C PRO A 78 -20.56 -1.52 -13.95
N PRO A 79 -21.53 -2.45 -13.79
CA PRO A 79 -21.62 -3.31 -12.60
C PRO A 79 -20.38 -4.14 -12.30
N GLU A 80 -19.53 -4.38 -13.30
CA GLU A 80 -18.31 -5.19 -13.19
C GLU A 80 -17.06 -4.38 -12.77
N ILE A 81 -17.17 -3.05 -12.65
CA ILE A 81 -16.05 -2.16 -12.30
C ILE A 81 -16.33 -1.47 -10.97
N ASP A 82 -15.48 -1.74 -9.98
CA ASP A 82 -15.53 -1.08 -8.68
C ASP A 82 -14.66 0.19 -8.64
N VAL A 83 -15.06 1.11 -7.75
CA VAL A 83 -14.23 2.26 -7.36
C VAL A 83 -13.39 1.83 -6.15
N ALA A 84 -12.09 1.64 -6.37
CA ALA A 84 -11.12 1.20 -5.37
C ALA A 84 -10.61 2.34 -4.47
#